data_AF-A0A813EQ05-F1
#
_entry.id   AF-A0A813EQ05-F1
#
_cell.length_a   1.000
_cell.length_b   1.000
_cell.length_c   1.000
_cell.angle_alpha   90.00
_cell.angle_beta   90.00
_cell.angle_gamma   90.00
#
_symmetry.space_group_name_H-M   'P 1'
#
loop_
_entity.id
_entity.type
_entity.pdbx_description
1 polymer ?
#
loop_
_entity_poly.entity_id
_entity_poly.type
_entity_poly.pdbx_seq_one_letter_code
_entity_poly.pdbx_strand_id
1 'polypeptide(L)'
;MCFDGDFLSATDESDNPFSSFAFDGVLGLAPDSMAQGDAFSMMNRLSASGGLKKPMFGVFLSSSDQETSEITFGDWKQEHMASELFWVPVSGPSGYWEVEIEDIYFDKKAMKLCQGCRVAVDTGTSELAGPTDIITRLRKLLQVQDCNAKAMAGLPQLGFSVKGKIMSLSPEEYTSGVEGFCELNLMSL
;
A
#
# COMPACT_ATOMS: atom_id res chain seq x y z
N MET A 1 7.79 -23.95 9.74
CA MET A 1 6.32 -24.05 9.81
C MET A 1 5.87 -24.72 8.53
N CYS A 2 4.99 -25.72 8.62
CA CYS A 2 4.43 -26.40 7.45
C CYS A 2 2.92 -26.53 7.66
N PHE A 3 2.13 -26.28 6.62
CA PHE A 3 0.68 -26.45 6.61
C PHE A 3 0.25 -26.82 5.20
N ASP A 4 -0.87 -27.52 5.08
CA ASP A 4 -1.48 -27.81 3.78
C ASP A 4 -2.30 -26.60 3.33
N GLY A 5 -2.18 -26.23 2.06
CA GLY A 5 -2.95 -25.16 1.43
C GLY A 5 -3.21 -25.49 -0.04
N ASP A 6 -4.32 -24.96 -0.54
CA ASP A 6 -4.67 -25.07 -1.95
C ASP A 6 -4.22 -23.81 -2.70
N PHE A 7 -3.84 -23.96 -3.96
CA PHE A 7 -3.55 -22.83 -4.85
C PHE A 7 -4.24 -23.05 -6.19
N LEU A 8 -4.48 -21.96 -6.90
CA LEU A 8 -5.01 -22.00 -8.26
C LEU A 8 -3.84 -21.91 -9.24
N SER A 9 -3.82 -22.81 -10.21
CA SER A 9 -2.89 -22.73 -11.35
C SER A 9 -3.64 -22.12 -12.52
N ALA A 10 -3.11 -21.02 -13.07
CA ALA A 10 -3.54 -20.57 -14.38
C ALA A 10 -3.11 -21.61 -15.44
N THR A 11 -3.99 -21.90 -16.40
CA THR A 11 -3.64 -22.70 -17.59
C THR A 11 -3.41 -21.84 -18.81
N ASP A 12 -3.96 -20.63 -18.79
CA ASP A 12 -3.94 -19.65 -19.86
C ASP A 12 -3.93 -18.25 -19.24
N GLU A 13 -3.07 -17.36 -19.73
CA GLU A 13 -2.97 -15.95 -19.33
C GLU A 13 -2.85 -15.09 -20.60
N SER A 14 -3.31 -13.84 -20.55
CA SER A 14 -3.09 -12.91 -21.66
C SER A 14 -1.63 -12.45 -21.71
N ASP A 15 -1.09 -12.14 -22.88
CA ASP A 15 0.29 -11.64 -22.96
C ASP A 15 0.48 -10.34 -22.17
N ASN A 16 -0.47 -9.41 -22.27
CA ASN A 16 -0.46 -8.15 -21.53
C ASN A 16 -1.52 -8.19 -20.41
N PRO A 17 -1.17 -7.90 -19.14
CA PRO A 17 0.15 -7.50 -18.62
C PRO A 17 1.07 -8.66 -18.21
N PHE A 18 0.61 -9.91 -18.22
CA PHE A 18 1.27 -11.00 -17.50
C PHE A 18 2.70 -11.32 -17.98
N SER A 19 2.99 -11.20 -19.28
CA SER A 19 4.35 -11.42 -19.81
C SER A 19 5.38 -10.38 -19.38
N SER A 20 4.94 -9.23 -18.84
CA SER A 20 5.83 -8.14 -18.41
C SER A 20 6.25 -8.26 -16.94
N PHE A 21 5.60 -9.12 -16.16
CA PHE A 21 5.93 -9.28 -14.75
C PHE A 21 7.22 -10.07 -14.55
N ALA A 22 7.98 -9.68 -13.53
CA ALA A 22 9.18 -10.40 -13.11
C ALA A 22 8.88 -11.52 -12.08
N PHE A 23 7.61 -11.78 -11.80
CA PHE A 23 7.14 -12.79 -10.84
C PHE A 23 6.20 -13.79 -11.52
N ASP A 24 6.19 -15.03 -11.01
CA ASP A 24 5.42 -16.14 -11.61
C ASP A 24 3.97 -16.24 -11.09
N GLY A 25 3.64 -15.56 -10.00
CA GLY A 25 2.31 -15.63 -9.41
C GLY A 25 2.10 -14.70 -8.23
N VAL A 26 0.91 -14.77 -7.64
CA VAL A 26 0.46 -13.86 -6.57
C VAL A 26 0.09 -14.67 -5.33
N LEU A 27 0.62 -14.26 -4.17
CA LEU A 27 0.19 -14.77 -2.87
C LEU A 27 -0.78 -13.76 -2.23
N GLY A 28 -2.07 -14.06 -2.25
CA GLY A 28 -3.10 -13.22 -1.63
C GLY A 28 -3.04 -13.25 -0.10
N LEU A 29 -3.02 -12.08 0.53
CA LEU A 29 -3.01 -11.89 1.98
C LEU A 29 -4.20 -11.08 2.51
N ALA A 30 -5.21 -10.85 1.66
CA ALA A 30 -6.45 -10.20 2.05
C ALA A 30 -7.24 -11.05 3.06
N PRO A 31 -8.19 -10.44 3.81
CA PRO A 31 -9.15 -11.17 4.63
C PRO A 31 -9.90 -12.27 3.88
N ASP A 32 -10.35 -13.30 4.62
CA ASP A 32 -11.00 -14.51 4.10
C ASP A 32 -12.17 -14.25 3.15
N SER A 33 -12.88 -13.13 3.34
CA SER A 33 -13.99 -12.72 2.46
C SER A 33 -13.60 -12.53 1.00
N MET A 34 -12.30 -12.32 0.72
CA MET A 34 -11.76 -12.18 -0.65
C MET A 34 -11.24 -13.50 -1.23
N ALA A 35 -11.13 -14.56 -0.43
CA ALA A 35 -10.67 -15.85 -0.91
C ALA A 35 -11.77 -16.58 -1.69
N GLN A 36 -11.39 -17.43 -2.64
CA GLN A 36 -12.32 -18.31 -3.37
C GLN A 36 -12.91 -19.44 -2.49
N GLY A 37 -12.43 -19.55 -1.25
CA GLY A 37 -12.90 -20.49 -0.25
C GLY A 37 -11.87 -20.62 0.88
N ASP A 38 -12.26 -21.21 2.01
CA ASP A 38 -11.43 -21.32 3.21
C ASP A 38 -10.07 -22.01 2.96
N ALA A 39 -10.04 -22.96 2.01
CA ALA A 39 -8.81 -23.67 1.65
C ALA A 39 -7.78 -22.79 0.91
N PHE A 40 -8.22 -21.66 0.32
CA PHE A 40 -7.40 -20.70 -0.42
C PHE A 40 -7.03 -19.47 0.40
N SER A 41 -7.57 -19.29 1.62
CA SER A 41 -7.15 -18.18 2.50
C SER A 41 -5.87 -18.53 3.24
N MET A 42 -4.74 -18.02 2.74
CA MET A 42 -3.41 -18.24 3.33
C MET A 42 -3.37 -17.90 4.83
N MET A 43 -3.87 -16.72 5.21
CA MET A 43 -3.83 -16.27 6.61
C MET A 43 -4.72 -17.08 7.55
N ASN A 44 -5.87 -17.55 7.07
CA ASN A 44 -6.72 -18.46 7.84
C ASN A 44 -6.01 -19.80 8.06
N ARG A 45 -5.45 -20.39 7.00
CA ARG A 45 -4.71 -21.67 7.07
C ARG A 45 -3.52 -21.59 8.01
N LEU A 46 -2.72 -20.53 7.90
CA LEU A 46 -1.58 -20.28 8.80
C LEU A 46 -2.04 -20.14 10.26
N SER A 47 -3.11 -19.39 10.50
CA SER A 47 -3.65 -19.19 11.85
C SER A 47 -4.22 -20.48 12.45
N ALA A 48 -4.97 -21.26 11.66
CA ALA A 48 -5.58 -22.52 12.07
C ALA A 48 -4.55 -23.63 12.34
N SER A 49 -3.37 -23.58 11.69
CA SER A 49 -2.30 -24.56 11.91
C SER A 49 -1.68 -24.52 13.32
N GLY A 50 -1.89 -23.41 14.06
CA GLY A 50 -1.23 -23.16 15.35
C GLY A 50 0.25 -22.82 15.24
N GLY A 51 0.79 -22.66 14.02
CA GLY A 51 2.20 -22.33 13.81
C GLY A 51 2.54 -20.86 14.10
N LEU A 52 1.56 -19.96 14.03
CA LEU A 52 1.78 -18.54 14.25
C LEU A 52 1.80 -18.19 15.75
N LYS A 53 2.78 -17.39 16.17
CA LYS A 53 2.80 -16.80 17.52
C LYS A 53 1.60 -15.87 17.75
N LYS A 54 1.19 -15.13 16.72
CA LYS A 54 0.00 -14.27 16.69
C LYS A 54 -0.65 -14.38 15.30
N PRO A 55 -1.98 -14.31 15.16
CA PRO A 55 -2.65 -14.36 13.86
C PRO A 55 -2.50 -13.03 13.11
N MET A 56 -1.28 -12.71 12.68
CA MET A 56 -0.93 -11.47 11.99
C MET A 56 0.30 -11.65 11.11
N PHE A 57 0.55 -10.66 10.25
CA PHE A 57 1.78 -10.52 9.51
C PHE A 57 2.22 -9.04 9.50
N GLY A 58 3.51 -8.81 9.29
CA GLY A 58 4.10 -7.49 9.06
C GLY A 58 4.78 -7.46 7.69
N VAL A 59 4.74 -6.31 7.03
CA VAL A 59 5.40 -6.10 5.74
C VAL A 59 6.33 -4.90 5.87
N PHE A 60 7.58 -5.10 5.48
CA PHE A 60 8.57 -4.06 5.29
C PHE A 60 8.98 -4.04 3.82
N LEU A 61 8.83 -2.88 3.18
CA LEU A 61 9.25 -2.66 1.79
C LEU A 61 10.43 -1.69 1.81
N SER A 62 11.59 -2.16 1.37
CA SER A 62 12.79 -1.34 1.27
C SER A 62 12.66 -0.32 0.13
N SER A 63 13.20 0.88 0.35
CA SER A 63 13.34 1.92 -0.69
C SER A 63 14.67 1.82 -1.45
N SER A 64 15.53 0.87 -1.13
CA SER A 64 16.84 0.71 -1.77
C SER A 64 17.24 -0.76 -1.98
N ASP A 65 18.06 -1.03 -3.00
CA ASP A 65 18.61 -2.36 -3.25
C ASP A 65 19.64 -2.82 -2.20
N GLN A 66 19.99 -1.96 -1.23
CA GLN A 66 20.94 -2.28 -0.17
C GLN A 66 20.29 -2.99 1.02
N GLU A 67 18.96 -2.92 1.11
CA GLU A 67 18.18 -3.56 2.16
C GLU A 67 17.09 -4.44 1.53
N THR A 68 16.91 -5.63 2.08
CA THR A 68 15.95 -6.60 1.56
C THR A 68 14.57 -6.34 2.16
N SER A 69 13.56 -6.16 1.29
CA SER A 69 12.15 -6.17 1.71
C SER A 69 11.79 -7.49 2.40
N GLU A 70 10.95 -7.45 3.43
CA GLU A 70 10.61 -8.62 4.22
C GLU A 70 9.10 -8.69 4.53
N ILE A 71 8.56 -9.91 4.46
CA ILE A 71 7.30 -10.26 5.10
C ILE A 71 7.56 -11.16 6.31
N THR A 72 7.02 -10.77 7.47
CA THR A 72 7.11 -11.54 8.71
C THR A 72 5.74 -12.09 9.07
N PHE A 73 5.62 -13.41 9.26
CA PHE A 73 4.39 -14.04 9.75
C PHE A 73 4.48 -14.29 11.26
N GLY A 74 3.43 -13.90 11.99
CA GLY A 74 3.29 -14.16 13.43
C GLY A 74 3.84 -13.07 14.36
N ASP A 75 4.52 -12.07 13.81
CA ASP A 75 5.01 -10.87 14.52
C ASP A 75 5.38 -9.79 13.49
N TRP A 76 5.95 -8.69 13.96
CA TRP A 76 6.67 -7.72 13.14
C TRP A 76 8.08 -7.54 13.69
N LYS A 77 9.01 -7.08 12.85
CA LYS A 77 10.37 -6.81 13.28
C LYS A 77 10.54 -5.38 13.77
N GLN A 78 11.04 -5.25 15.00
CA GLN A 78 11.30 -3.93 15.60
C GLN A 78 12.45 -3.18 14.90
N GLU A 79 13.39 -3.90 14.28
CA GLU A 79 14.54 -3.29 13.57
C GLU A 79 14.13 -2.42 12.38
N HIS A 80 12.96 -2.67 11.78
CA HIS A 80 12.42 -1.88 10.68
C HIS A 80 11.49 -0.73 11.13
N MET A 81 11.28 -0.54 12.44
CA MET A 81 10.33 0.45 12.94
C MET A 81 10.97 1.83 13.10
N ALA A 82 10.38 2.85 12.45
CA ALA A 82 10.74 4.25 12.68
C ALA A 82 10.06 4.86 13.93
N SER A 83 8.95 4.27 14.39
CA SER A 83 8.18 4.73 15.55
C SER A 83 7.30 3.61 16.11
N GLU A 84 6.66 3.83 17.26
CA GLU A 84 5.71 2.88 17.83
C GLU A 84 4.49 2.64 16.93
N LEU A 85 4.06 1.38 16.83
CA LEU A 85 2.84 1.02 16.11
C LEU A 85 1.60 1.63 16.78
N PHE A 86 0.62 1.97 15.96
CA PHE A 86 -0.72 2.26 16.41
C PHE A 86 -1.73 1.47 15.59
N TRP A 87 -2.76 0.97 16.26
CA TRP A 87 -3.77 0.13 15.64
C TRP A 87 -4.98 0.94 15.18
N VAL A 88 -5.41 0.63 13.96
CA VAL A 88 -6.58 1.19 13.30
C VAL A 88 -7.52 0.03 12.98
N PRO A 89 -8.82 0.14 13.30
CA PRO A 89 -9.76 -0.92 12.98
C PRO A 89 -9.92 -1.03 11.46
N VAL A 90 -9.92 -2.26 10.95
CA VAL A 90 -10.32 -2.53 9.57
C VAL A 90 -11.80 -2.22 9.46
N SER A 91 -12.14 -1.36 8.50
CA SER A 91 -13.50 -0.85 8.31
C SER A 91 -13.84 -0.75 6.82
N GLY A 92 -14.72 -1.62 6.35
CA GLY A 92 -15.34 -1.45 5.05
C GLY A 92 -15.87 -2.76 4.45
N PRO A 93 -16.74 -2.67 3.44
CA PRO A 93 -17.49 -3.81 2.90
C PRO A 93 -16.76 -4.53 1.76
N SER A 94 -15.63 -4.01 1.27
CA SER A 94 -15.03 -4.55 0.04
C SER A 94 -14.24 -5.83 0.27
N GLY A 95 -13.91 -6.15 1.53
CA GLY A 95 -13.12 -7.33 1.89
C GLY A 95 -11.61 -7.09 1.84
N TYR A 96 -11.12 -5.93 1.41
CA TYR A 96 -9.71 -5.55 1.49
C TYR A 96 -9.30 -5.18 2.93
N TRP A 97 -8.00 -4.97 3.16
CA TRP A 97 -7.47 -4.31 4.36
C TRP A 97 -7.80 -2.80 4.33
N GLU A 98 -9.08 -2.48 4.50
CA GLU A 98 -9.59 -1.12 4.43
C GLU A 98 -9.53 -0.41 5.78
N VAL A 99 -9.07 0.83 5.78
CA VAL A 99 -9.11 1.71 6.94
C VAL A 99 -9.75 3.05 6.58
N GLU A 100 -10.37 3.69 7.57
CA GLU A 100 -10.87 5.05 7.41
C GLU A 100 -9.74 6.06 7.58
N ILE A 101 -9.69 7.05 6.69
CA ILE A 101 -8.86 8.25 6.82
C ILE A 101 -9.76 9.47 6.97
N GLU A 102 -9.34 10.44 7.80
CA GLU A 102 -10.16 11.61 8.05
C GLU A 102 -10.12 12.62 6.89
N ASP A 103 -8.94 12.85 6.30
CA ASP A 103 -8.73 13.69 5.11
C ASP A 103 -7.31 13.53 4.54
N ILE A 104 -7.08 14.13 3.37
CA ILE A 104 -5.76 14.33 2.76
C ILE A 104 -5.22 15.71 3.17
N TYR A 105 -3.92 15.79 3.44
CA TYR A 105 -3.23 16.94 4.01
C TYR A 105 -2.06 17.39 3.13
N PHE A 106 -1.81 18.71 3.08
CA PHE A 106 -0.56 19.30 2.61
C PHE A 106 0.10 20.08 3.74
N ASP A 107 1.35 19.78 4.07
CA ASP A 107 2.10 20.46 5.14
C ASP A 107 1.30 20.58 6.45
N LYS A 108 0.63 19.48 6.84
CA LYS A 108 -0.24 19.39 8.03
C LYS A 108 -1.52 20.25 7.97
N LYS A 109 -1.90 20.76 6.80
CA LYS A 109 -3.17 21.43 6.54
C LYS A 109 -4.14 20.52 5.78
N ALA A 110 -5.33 20.31 6.33
CA ALA A 110 -6.40 19.55 5.69
C ALA A 110 -6.85 20.20 4.37
N MET A 111 -6.93 19.38 3.31
CA MET A 111 -7.24 19.84 1.95
C MET A 111 -8.71 19.68 1.56
N LYS A 112 -9.49 18.97 2.37
CA LYS A 112 -10.91 18.64 2.14
C LYS A 112 -11.11 17.95 0.80
N LEU A 113 -10.21 17.03 0.48
CA LEU A 113 -10.27 16.25 -0.76
C LEU A 113 -11.04 14.95 -0.55
N CYS A 114 -11.02 14.40 0.67
CA CYS A 114 -11.52 13.07 0.95
C CYS A 114 -11.97 12.97 2.41
N GLN A 115 -13.12 13.56 2.75
CA GLN A 115 -13.56 13.64 4.15
C GLN A 115 -14.21 12.32 4.60
N GLY A 116 -13.57 11.62 5.55
CA GLY A 116 -14.08 10.35 6.11
C GLY A 116 -14.13 9.24 5.06
N CYS A 117 -13.13 9.17 4.20
CA CYS A 117 -13.07 8.18 3.14
C CYS A 117 -12.34 6.91 3.58
N ARG A 118 -12.51 5.86 2.80
CA ARG A 118 -11.87 4.56 3.03
C ARG A 118 -10.77 4.35 2.03
N VAL A 119 -9.67 3.78 2.50
CA VAL A 119 -8.52 3.41 1.67
C VAL A 119 -8.15 1.98 1.96
N ALA A 120 -7.77 1.24 0.91
CA ALA A 120 -7.20 -0.09 1.05
C ALA A 120 -5.68 0.03 1.24
N VAL A 121 -5.12 -0.71 2.19
CA VAL A 121 -3.68 -0.90 2.32
C VAL A 121 -3.30 -2.12 1.48
N ASP A 122 -2.82 -1.86 0.27
CA ASP A 122 -2.57 -2.89 -0.75
C ASP A 122 -1.09 -2.95 -1.13
N THR A 123 -0.41 -4.03 -0.73
CA THR A 123 1.01 -4.26 -1.07
C THR A 123 1.22 -4.68 -2.53
N GLY A 124 0.14 -5.00 -3.27
CA GLY A 124 0.19 -5.39 -4.67
C GLY A 124 0.14 -4.22 -5.66
N THR A 125 -0.18 -3.01 -5.18
CA THR A 125 -0.28 -1.80 -6.02
C THR A 125 0.91 -0.88 -5.76
N SER A 126 1.64 -0.52 -6.83
CA SER A 126 2.85 0.32 -6.72
C SER A 126 2.57 1.81 -6.48
N GLU A 127 1.45 2.32 -6.96
CA GLU A 127 1.10 3.76 -6.93
C GLU A 127 -0.01 4.05 -5.92
N LEU A 128 -0.12 5.32 -5.50
CA LEU A 128 -1.28 5.78 -4.74
C LEU A 128 -2.49 5.91 -5.67
N ALA A 129 -3.33 4.89 -5.65
CA ALA A 129 -4.53 4.84 -6.47
C ALA A 129 -5.74 5.50 -5.78
N GLY A 130 -6.62 6.12 -6.57
CA GLY A 130 -7.86 6.69 -6.04
C GLY A 130 -8.86 7.11 -7.10
N PRO A 131 -10.04 7.60 -6.68
CA PRO A 131 -11.07 8.10 -7.58
C PRO A 131 -10.51 9.14 -8.55
N THR A 132 -10.86 9.02 -9.83
CA THR A 132 -10.36 9.87 -10.91
C THR A 132 -10.47 11.38 -10.59
N ASP A 133 -11.54 11.83 -9.92
CA ASP A 133 -11.74 13.22 -9.56
C ASP A 133 -10.78 13.71 -8.45
N ILE A 134 -10.52 12.87 -7.44
CA ILE A 134 -9.54 13.16 -6.38
C ILE A 134 -8.13 13.21 -6.96
N ILE A 135 -7.75 12.22 -7.76
CA ILE A 135 -6.42 12.15 -8.36
C ILE A 135 -6.20 13.33 -9.32
N THR A 136 -7.20 13.68 -10.12
CA THR A 136 -7.14 14.87 -11.00
C THR A 136 -6.93 16.15 -10.19
N ARG A 137 -7.60 16.30 -9.04
CA ARG A 137 -7.40 17.44 -8.13
C ARG A 137 -6.01 17.45 -7.53
N LEU A 138 -5.51 16.31 -7.06
CA LEU A 138 -4.15 16.19 -6.52
C LEU A 138 -3.09 16.59 -7.55
N ARG A 139 -3.16 16.04 -8.78
CA ARG A 139 -2.26 16.41 -9.87
C ARG A 139 -2.30 17.92 -10.16
N LYS A 140 -3.49 18.51 -10.19
CA LYS A 140 -3.67 19.96 -10.41
C LYS A 140 -3.12 20.81 -9.27
N LEU A 141 -3.14 20.33 -8.03
CA LEU A 141 -2.62 21.08 -6.89
C LEU A 141 -1.11 20.96 -6.76
N LEU A 142 -0.54 19.79 -7.04
CA LEU A 142 0.90 19.52 -6.92
C LEU A 142 1.71 20.06 -8.10
N GLN A 143 1.17 20.00 -9.33
CA GLN A 143 1.79 20.57 -10.55
C GLN A 143 3.28 20.26 -10.72
N VAL A 144 3.65 19.00 -10.53
CA VAL A 144 5.04 18.54 -10.67
C VAL A 144 5.47 18.59 -12.14
N GLN A 145 6.65 19.14 -12.40
CA GLN A 145 7.24 19.22 -13.75
C GLN A 145 8.71 18.78 -13.79
N ASP A 146 9.42 18.89 -12.66
CA ASP A 146 10.85 18.58 -12.56
C ASP A 146 11.14 17.98 -11.18
N CYS A 147 12.08 17.05 -11.13
CA CYS A 147 12.55 16.34 -9.94
C CYS A 147 13.84 16.97 -9.37
N ASN A 148 14.29 18.12 -9.89
CA ASN A 148 15.44 18.83 -9.34
C ASN A 148 15.19 19.32 -7.89
N ALA A 149 16.27 19.53 -7.13
CA ALA A 149 16.20 19.87 -5.71
C ALA A 149 15.37 21.13 -5.41
N LYS A 150 15.37 22.12 -6.31
CA LYS A 150 14.60 23.36 -6.14
C LYS A 150 13.10 23.11 -6.31
N ALA A 151 12.71 22.26 -7.26
CA ALA A 151 11.33 21.88 -7.48
C ALA A 151 10.80 21.05 -6.30
N MET A 152 11.55 20.04 -5.85
CA MET A 152 11.18 19.22 -4.68
C MET A 152 11.01 20.06 -3.42
N ALA A 153 11.93 21.00 -3.15
CA ALA A 153 11.81 21.91 -2.00
C ALA A 153 10.58 22.84 -2.04
N GLY A 154 9.96 23.01 -3.21
CA GLY A 154 8.74 23.80 -3.38
C GLY A 154 7.44 23.01 -3.25
N LEU A 155 7.53 21.68 -3.15
CA LEU A 155 6.36 20.82 -3.02
C LEU A 155 6.02 20.54 -1.55
N PRO A 156 4.72 20.38 -1.21
CA PRO A 156 4.31 20.12 0.16
C PRO A 156 4.55 18.66 0.55
N GLN A 157 4.62 18.38 1.85
CA GLN A 157 4.43 17.01 2.32
C GLN A 157 2.99 16.57 2.03
N LEU A 158 2.81 15.40 1.39
CA LEU A 158 1.51 14.79 1.15
C LEU A 158 1.17 13.89 2.34
N GLY A 159 0.12 14.22 3.08
CA GLY A 159 -0.27 13.50 4.29
C GLY A 159 -1.65 12.85 4.21
N PHE A 160 -1.82 11.76 4.95
CA PHE A 160 -3.10 11.09 5.17
C PHE A 160 -3.35 11.04 6.68
N SER A 161 -4.47 11.60 7.14
CA SER A 161 -4.82 11.53 8.56
C SER A 161 -5.52 10.21 8.86
N VAL A 162 -4.96 9.46 9.79
CA VAL A 162 -5.49 8.18 10.26
C VAL A 162 -5.54 8.20 11.79
N LYS A 163 -6.73 8.14 12.37
CA LYS A 163 -6.95 8.19 13.84
C LYS A 163 -6.31 9.44 14.46
N GLY A 164 -6.42 10.58 13.77
CA GLY A 164 -5.82 11.86 14.17
C GLY A 164 -4.30 11.93 14.09
N LYS A 165 -3.61 10.92 13.55
CA LYS A 165 -2.19 10.95 13.23
C LYS A 165 -2.01 11.20 11.74
N ILE A 166 -1.19 12.19 11.37
CA ILE A 166 -0.88 12.47 9.97
C ILE A 166 0.32 11.62 9.55
N MET A 167 0.10 10.69 8.63
CA MET A 167 1.15 9.94 7.95
C MET A 167 1.55 10.71 6.69
N SER A 168 2.74 11.29 6.70
CA SER A 168 3.24 12.15 5.62
C SER A 168 4.27 11.45 4.76
N LEU A 169 4.20 11.71 3.46
CA LEU A 169 5.21 11.41 2.45
C LEU A 169 5.94 12.71 2.07
N SER A 170 7.25 12.63 1.91
CA SER A 170 8.06 13.68 1.31
C SER A 170 7.84 13.76 -0.20
N PRO A 171 8.18 14.89 -0.85
CA PRO A 171 8.14 15.02 -2.30
C PRO A 171 8.81 13.88 -3.06
N GLU A 172 9.95 13.41 -2.56
CA GLU A 172 10.73 12.32 -3.15
C GLU A 172 10.00 10.96 -3.07
N GLU A 173 9.09 10.77 -2.12
CA GLU A 173 8.37 9.50 -1.92
C GLU A 173 7.14 9.37 -2.83
N TYR A 174 6.51 10.49 -3.21
CA TYR A 174 5.33 10.47 -4.09
C TYR A 174 5.62 10.94 -5.53
N THR A 175 6.88 11.20 -5.87
CA THR A 175 7.32 11.50 -7.25
C THR A 175 8.30 10.47 -7.77
N SER A 176 8.43 10.38 -9.09
CA SER A 176 9.47 9.60 -9.75
C SER A 176 9.90 10.29 -11.05
N GLY A 177 11.18 10.16 -11.40
CA GLY A 177 11.72 10.79 -12.59
C GLY A 177 13.18 11.21 -12.45
N VAL A 178 13.62 12.09 -13.35
CA VAL A 178 14.96 12.66 -13.43
C VAL A 178 14.88 14.17 -13.63
N GLU A 179 16.01 14.88 -13.58
CA GLU A 179 16.01 16.30 -13.92
C GLU A 179 15.45 16.53 -15.34
N GLY A 180 14.48 17.44 -15.44
CA GLY A 180 13.77 17.75 -16.70
C GLY A 180 12.57 16.85 -17.03
N PHE A 181 12.30 15.78 -16.26
CA PHE A 181 11.09 14.97 -16.38
C PHE A 181 10.71 14.33 -15.05
N CYS A 182 9.54 14.69 -14.51
CA CYS A 182 9.10 14.22 -13.20
C CYS A 182 7.61 13.97 -13.21
N GLU A 183 7.19 12.84 -12.65
CA GLU A 183 5.81 12.41 -12.58
C GLU A 183 5.40 12.14 -11.12
N LEU A 184 4.10 12.13 -10.91
CA LEU A 184 3.48 11.81 -9.64
C LEU A 184 3.15 10.32 -9.61
N ASN A 185 3.53 9.62 -8.54
CA ASN A 185 3.20 8.20 -8.31
C ASN A 185 1.74 8.05 -7.85
N LEU A 186 0.82 8.54 -8.68
CA LEU A 186 -0.61 8.56 -8.44
C LEU A 186 -1.32 7.86 -9.61
N MET A 187 -2.27 6.99 -9.31
CA MET A 187 -3.06 6.27 -10.30
C MET A 187 -4.55 6.62 -10.21
N SER A 188 -5.21 6.79 -11.35
CA SER A 188 -6.68 6.85 -11.37
C SER A 188 -7.25 5.43 -11.45
N LEU A 189 -8.21 5.11 -10.57
CA LEU A 189 -9.07 3.92 -10.68
C LEU A 189 -10.26 4.16 -11.62
#